data_AF-A0A2H1V7S8-F1
#
_entry.id   AF-A0A2H1V7S8-F1
#
_cell.length_a   1.000
_cell.length_b   1.000
_cell.length_c   1.000
_cell.angle_alpha   90.00
_cell.angle_beta   90.00
_cell.angle_gamma   90.00
#
_symmetry.space_group_name_H-M   'P 1'
#
loop_
_entity.id
_entity.type
_entity.pdbx_description
1 polymer ?
#
loop_
_entity_poly.entity_id
_entity_poly.type
_entity_poly.pdbx_seq_one_letter_code
_entity_poly.pdbx_strand_id
1 'polypeptide(L)'
;MRNREYVMLVLATDYTSFALTYGCQNIDNDRRRVRSWKFSRYNTLTTNAINEIDKVIEDIEVLHQPYYYKVERTPAACFYFPEPNPSSNVIFRGQCEQQKIAVVEHFKIEEYMDMWYDIQSYPSAFQDGTCPNARYTLTGNTVSVHNTHVVDQTLVTIDGVATPASIDGSGKLKVTFNVQNTEVTTDYWVLATNYKSYALVYSCTNINEDYMSVSSWKLSREKFLRPEDEIAINDVMNEIKVLDQKYFVNRYQIPEACFYFP
;
A
#
# COMPACT_ATOMS: atom_id res chain seq x y z
N MET A 1 22.38 -16.42 1.70
CA MET A 1 21.73 -17.53 0.98
C MET A 1 22.80 -18.35 0.28
N ARG A 2 22.86 -19.68 0.44
CA ARG A 2 23.82 -20.51 -0.31
C ARG A 2 23.29 -20.68 -1.73
N ASN A 3 24.03 -20.22 -2.74
CA ASN A 3 23.75 -20.54 -4.14
C ASN A 3 23.75 -22.06 -4.29
N ARG A 4 22.59 -22.64 -4.60
CA ARG A 4 22.47 -24.05 -4.96
C ARG A 4 22.01 -24.09 -6.40
N GLU A 5 22.89 -24.51 -7.29
CA GLU A 5 22.53 -24.81 -8.67
C GLU A 5 21.87 -26.19 -8.71
N TYR A 6 20.75 -26.28 -9.43
CA TYR A 6 20.09 -27.55 -9.71
C TYR A 6 19.52 -27.50 -11.13
N VAL A 7 19.64 -28.62 -11.83
CA VAL A 7 19.07 -28.80 -13.17
C VAL A 7 17.56 -28.95 -13.05
N MET A 8 16.84 -28.13 -13.80
CA MET A 8 15.39 -28.17 -13.94
C MET A 8 15.06 -28.44 -15.40
N LEU A 9 14.41 -29.57 -15.66
CA LEU A 9 13.89 -29.96 -16.97
C LEU A 9 12.44 -29.52 -17.09
N VAL A 10 12.06 -29.00 -18.25
CA VAL A 10 10.65 -28.75 -18.59
C VAL A 10 10.11 -30.03 -19.22
N LEU A 11 9.17 -30.69 -18.56
CA LEU A 11 8.59 -31.94 -19.00
C LEU A 11 7.39 -31.74 -19.92
N ALA A 12 6.61 -30.68 -19.68
CA ALA A 12 5.45 -30.31 -20.50
C ALA A 12 5.25 -28.79 -20.45
N THR A 13 4.81 -28.20 -21.55
CA THR A 13 4.45 -26.78 -21.65
C THR A 13 3.74 -26.53 -22.97
N ASP A 14 2.74 -25.66 -22.95
CA ASP A 14 2.11 -25.10 -24.15
C ASP A 14 2.70 -23.72 -24.51
N TYR A 15 3.78 -23.33 -23.82
CA TYR A 15 4.49 -22.05 -23.91
C TYR A 15 3.66 -20.79 -23.58
N THR A 16 2.37 -20.93 -23.31
CA THR A 16 1.42 -19.81 -23.23
C THR A 16 0.63 -19.77 -21.93
N SER A 17 0.37 -20.92 -21.31
CA SER A 17 -0.46 -21.01 -20.11
C SER A 17 0.19 -21.81 -18.96
N PHE A 18 0.95 -22.87 -19.22
CA PHE A 18 1.47 -23.72 -18.16
C PHE A 18 2.87 -24.27 -18.42
N ALA A 19 3.52 -24.76 -17.38
CA ALA A 19 4.69 -25.62 -17.50
C ALA A 19 4.74 -26.66 -16.36
N LEU A 20 5.08 -27.91 -16.67
CA LEU A 20 5.50 -28.92 -15.71
C LEU A 20 7.02 -29.00 -15.72
N THR A 21 7.62 -28.96 -14.54
CA THR A 21 9.07 -29.07 -14.40
C THR A 21 9.48 -30.22 -13.50
N TYR A 22 10.68 -30.72 -13.69
CA TYR A 22 11.26 -31.79 -12.91
C TYR A 22 12.76 -31.57 -12.70
N GLY A 23 13.24 -31.88 -11.50
CA GLY A 23 14.66 -31.92 -11.18
C GLY A 23 14.98 -33.11 -10.31
N CYS A 24 16.09 -33.78 -10.59
CA CYS A 24 16.57 -34.91 -9.82
C CYS A 24 18.04 -34.74 -9.48
N GLN A 25 18.40 -35.02 -8.23
CA GLN A 25 19.76 -34.93 -7.75
C GLN A 25 20.04 -36.10 -6.80
N ASN A 26 21.09 -36.87 -7.07
CA ASN A 26 21.55 -37.90 -6.14
C ASN A 26 22.00 -37.24 -4.83
N ILE A 27 21.53 -37.77 -3.71
CA ILE A 27 21.94 -37.36 -2.37
C ILE A 27 23.15 -38.20 -1.95
N ASP A 28 23.08 -39.51 -2.22
CA ASP A 28 24.11 -40.52 -2.01
C ASP A 28 23.89 -41.66 -3.02
N ASN A 29 24.49 -42.82 -2.78
CA ASN A 29 24.46 -43.96 -3.70
C ASN A 29 23.05 -44.58 -3.85
N ASP A 30 22.19 -44.47 -2.84
CA ASP A 30 20.92 -45.19 -2.78
C ASP A 30 19.71 -44.25 -2.78
N ARG A 31 19.93 -42.93 -2.62
CA ARG A 31 18.87 -41.94 -2.50
C ARG A 31 19.05 -40.80 -3.49
N ARG A 32 17.92 -40.39 -4.07
CA ARG A 32 17.81 -39.19 -4.90
C ARG A 32 16.73 -38.25 -4.37
N ARG A 33 16.95 -36.96 -4.54
CA ARG A 33 15.97 -35.92 -4.31
C ARG A 33 15.27 -35.60 -5.62
N VAL A 34 13.96 -35.78 -5.64
CA VAL A 34 13.09 -35.34 -6.73
C VAL A 34 12.42 -34.03 -6.35
N ARG A 35 12.32 -33.11 -7.30
CA ARG A 35 11.53 -31.88 -7.19
C ARG A 35 10.70 -31.73 -8.46
N SER A 36 9.45 -31.31 -8.32
CA SER A 36 8.60 -31.03 -9.47
C SER A 36 7.62 -29.91 -9.12
N TRP A 37 7.32 -29.08 -10.12
CA TRP A 37 6.39 -27.95 -9.98
C TRP A 37 5.45 -27.89 -11.16
N LYS A 38 4.16 -27.67 -10.86
CA LYS A 38 3.13 -27.28 -11.81
C LYS A 38 3.04 -25.76 -11.83
N PHE A 39 3.44 -25.11 -12.91
CA PHE A 39 3.38 -23.66 -13.07
C PHE A 39 2.21 -23.25 -13.96
N SER A 40 1.60 -22.11 -13.63
CA SER A 40 0.60 -21.43 -14.47
C SER A 40 1.04 -19.99 -14.71
N ARG A 41 0.71 -19.45 -15.89
CA ARG A 41 0.77 -18.02 -16.20
C ARG A 41 -0.36 -17.24 -15.52
N TYR A 42 -1.36 -17.93 -14.97
CA TYR A 42 -2.49 -17.37 -14.24
C TYR A 42 -2.47 -17.80 -12.76
N ASN A 43 -3.44 -17.33 -11.97
CA ASN A 43 -3.61 -17.74 -10.57
C ASN A 43 -4.15 -19.17 -10.41
N THR A 44 -4.56 -19.81 -11.51
CA THR A 44 -5.06 -21.19 -11.57
C THR A 44 -4.52 -21.91 -12.81
N LEU A 45 -4.44 -23.23 -12.78
CA LEU A 45 -4.23 -24.04 -13.97
C LEU A 45 -5.57 -24.23 -14.69
N THR A 46 -5.56 -24.17 -16.02
CA THR A 46 -6.75 -24.50 -16.83
C THR A 46 -6.98 -26.01 -16.82
N THR A 47 -8.21 -26.46 -17.12
CA THR A 47 -8.52 -27.89 -17.23
C THR A 47 -7.63 -28.60 -18.25
N ASN A 48 -7.36 -27.96 -19.40
CA ASN A 48 -6.47 -28.52 -20.41
C ASN A 48 -5.03 -28.66 -19.90
N ALA A 49 -4.50 -27.62 -19.23
CA ALA A 49 -3.18 -27.69 -18.61
C ALA A 49 -3.09 -28.81 -17.57
N ILE A 50 -4.11 -28.97 -16.72
CA ILE A 50 -4.18 -30.07 -15.74
C ILE A 50 -4.12 -31.42 -16.46
N ASN A 51 -4.95 -31.63 -17.49
CA ASN A 51 -4.98 -32.89 -18.23
C ASN A 51 -3.63 -33.21 -18.91
N GLU A 52 -2.95 -32.21 -19.47
CA GLU A 52 -1.63 -32.41 -20.10
C GLU A 52 -0.53 -32.70 -19.07
N ILE A 53 -0.55 -31.99 -17.94
CA ILE A 53 0.36 -32.23 -16.83
C ILE A 53 0.17 -33.64 -16.27
N ASP A 54 -1.08 -34.06 -16.07
CA ASP A 54 -1.42 -35.32 -15.41
C ASP A 54 -1.00 -36.52 -16.27
N LYS A 55 -1.13 -36.45 -17.60
CA LYS A 55 -0.57 -37.46 -18.52
C LYS A 55 0.94 -37.67 -18.32
N VAL A 56 1.70 -36.58 -18.22
CA VAL A 56 3.16 -36.67 -18.04
C VAL A 56 3.54 -37.17 -16.65
N ILE A 57 2.73 -36.87 -15.63
CA ILE A 57 2.94 -37.40 -14.27
C ILE A 57 2.68 -38.91 -14.23
N GLU A 58 1.66 -39.41 -14.93
CA GLU A 58 1.35 -40.84 -15.00
C GLU A 58 2.46 -41.65 -15.69
N ASP A 59 3.15 -41.06 -16.67
CA ASP A 59 4.24 -41.73 -17.42
C ASP A 59 5.58 -41.79 -16.66
N ILE A 60 5.77 -40.99 -15.60
CA ILE A 60 7.04 -40.87 -14.88
C ILE A 60 6.89 -41.41 -13.45
N GLU A 61 7.41 -42.62 -13.22
CA GLU A 61 7.28 -43.38 -11.95
C GLU A 61 7.55 -42.58 -10.67
N VAL A 62 8.51 -41.65 -10.70
CA VAL A 62 8.89 -40.84 -9.53
C VAL A 62 8.00 -39.61 -9.28
N LEU A 63 7.10 -39.29 -10.20
CA LEU A 63 6.11 -38.24 -10.05
C LEU A 63 4.79 -38.85 -9.62
N HIS A 64 4.17 -38.28 -8.59
CA HIS A 64 2.93 -38.82 -8.06
C HIS A 64 2.07 -37.69 -7.50
N GLN A 65 0.78 -37.70 -7.85
CA GLN A 65 -0.15 -36.60 -7.55
C GLN A 65 -0.20 -36.22 -6.06
N PRO A 66 -0.31 -37.17 -5.11
CA PRO A 66 -0.22 -36.92 -3.68
C PRO A 66 1.02 -36.16 -3.16
N TYR A 67 2.12 -36.08 -3.91
CA TYR A 67 3.29 -35.30 -3.50
C TYR A 67 3.20 -33.83 -3.92
N TYR A 68 2.24 -33.45 -4.76
CA TYR A 68 1.97 -32.05 -5.09
C TYR A 68 0.99 -31.47 -4.07
N TYR A 69 1.41 -30.42 -3.38
CA TYR A 69 0.51 -29.58 -2.61
C TYR A 69 0.14 -28.34 -3.42
N LYS A 70 -1.10 -27.89 -3.28
CA LYS A 70 -1.58 -26.66 -3.93
C LYS A 70 -0.99 -25.46 -3.20
N VAL A 71 -0.27 -24.61 -3.93
CA VAL A 71 0.11 -23.28 -3.43
C VAL A 71 -1.13 -22.38 -3.53
N GLU A 72 -1.52 -21.77 -2.42
CA GLU A 72 -2.62 -20.82 -2.42
C GLU A 72 -2.24 -19.55 -3.18
N ARG A 73 -3.10 -19.12 -4.12
CA ARG A 73 -2.86 -17.97 -5.00
C ARG A 73 -3.89 -16.86 -4.77
N THR A 74 -4.53 -16.85 -3.60
CA THR A 74 -5.42 -15.76 -3.21
C THR A 74 -4.63 -14.47 -2.99
N PRO A 75 -5.25 -13.28 -3.12
CA PRO A 75 -4.59 -12.02 -2.78
C PRO A 75 -4.02 -12.01 -1.35
N ALA A 76 -4.74 -12.62 -0.40
CA ALA A 76 -4.29 -12.75 0.98
C ALA A 76 -3.01 -13.61 1.11
N ALA A 77 -2.95 -14.77 0.44
CA ALA A 77 -1.80 -15.66 0.47
C ALA A 77 -0.57 -15.08 -0.26
N CYS A 78 -0.78 -14.22 -1.26
CA CYS A 78 0.30 -13.58 -2.00
C CYS A 78 0.69 -12.19 -1.45
N PHE A 79 0.03 -11.71 -0.40
CA PHE A 79 0.36 -10.43 0.22
C PHE A 79 1.70 -10.53 0.93
N TYR A 80 2.52 -9.50 0.76
CA TYR A 80 3.74 -9.30 1.52
C TYR A 80 3.90 -7.82 1.81
N PHE A 81 4.64 -7.53 2.88
CA PHE A 81 5.08 -6.18 3.19
C PHE A 81 6.32 -5.86 2.35
N PRO A 82 6.29 -4.84 1.46
CA PRO A 82 7.50 -4.40 0.77
C PRO A 82 8.53 -3.86 1.77
N GLU A 83 9.80 -3.90 1.41
CA GLU A 83 10.86 -3.26 2.19
C GLU A 83 10.60 -1.75 2.29
N PRO A 84 10.62 -1.15 3.50
CA PRO A 84 10.42 0.29 3.65
C PRO A 84 11.50 1.09 2.91
N ASN A 85 11.07 2.09 2.15
CA ASN A 85 11.95 3.07 1.52
C ASN A 85 11.44 4.48 1.83
N PRO A 86 12.15 5.29 2.64
CA PRO A 86 11.68 6.61 3.06
C PRO A 86 11.64 7.66 1.93
N SER A 87 12.14 7.34 0.73
CA SER A 87 12.22 8.25 -0.41
C SER A 87 11.26 7.90 -1.55
N SER A 88 10.38 6.92 -1.38
CA SER A 88 9.43 6.51 -2.42
C SER A 88 8.07 6.12 -1.85
N ASN A 89 7.01 6.28 -2.64
CA ASN A 89 5.67 5.85 -2.26
C ASN A 89 5.64 4.36 -1.84
N VAL A 90 4.77 4.03 -0.88
CA VAL A 90 4.59 2.64 -0.42
C VAL A 90 3.68 1.90 -1.39
N ILE A 91 4.24 0.92 -2.10
CA ILE A 91 3.54 0.14 -3.12
C ILE A 91 3.29 -1.28 -2.60
N PHE A 92 2.02 -1.64 -2.49
CA PHE A 92 1.60 -2.99 -2.11
C PHE A 92 1.12 -3.77 -3.33
N ARG A 93 1.34 -5.08 -3.32
CA ARG A 93 0.65 -5.98 -4.23
C ARG A 93 -0.82 -6.12 -3.79
N GLY A 94 -1.74 -5.94 -4.71
CA GLY A 94 -3.18 -5.95 -4.48
C GLY A 94 -3.87 -4.76 -5.13
N GLN A 95 -5.15 -4.60 -4.81
CA GLN A 95 -5.99 -3.49 -5.28
C GLN A 95 -6.61 -2.77 -4.08
N CYS A 96 -6.91 -1.49 -4.23
CA CYS A 96 -7.59 -0.70 -3.22
C CYS A 96 -8.98 -1.28 -2.94
N GLU A 97 -9.17 -1.88 -1.76
CA GLU A 97 -10.47 -2.41 -1.31
C GLU A 97 -11.30 -1.33 -0.63
N GLN A 98 -11.60 -0.29 -1.40
CA GLN A 98 -12.20 0.94 -0.92
C GLN A 98 -13.46 0.73 -0.05
N GLN A 99 -14.30 -0.23 -0.40
CA GLN A 99 -15.56 -0.49 0.27
C GLN A 99 -15.39 -1.12 1.67
N LYS A 100 -14.19 -1.64 1.99
CA LYS A 100 -13.91 -2.32 3.27
C LYS A 100 -13.23 -1.42 4.30
N ILE A 101 -12.83 -0.20 3.92
CA ILE A 101 -12.17 0.71 4.85
C ILE A 101 -13.25 1.50 5.60
N ALA A 102 -13.31 1.27 6.91
CA ALA A 102 -14.10 2.09 7.81
C ALA A 102 -13.51 3.50 7.88
N VAL A 103 -14.38 4.49 7.92
CA VAL A 103 -14.04 5.92 8.01
C VAL A 103 -14.92 6.56 9.07
N VAL A 104 -14.58 7.77 9.49
CA VAL A 104 -15.43 8.54 10.42
C VAL A 104 -16.81 8.76 9.79
N GLU A 105 -17.86 8.31 10.48
CA GLU A 105 -19.25 8.57 10.13
C GLU A 105 -19.73 9.91 10.71
N HIS A 106 -20.78 10.48 10.12
CA HIS A 106 -21.32 11.79 10.51
C HIS A 106 -20.24 12.88 10.61
N PHE A 107 -19.33 12.87 9.63
CA PHE A 107 -18.16 13.71 9.57
C PHE A 107 -18.54 15.19 9.54
N LYS A 108 -17.99 15.94 10.50
CA LYS A 108 -18.26 17.36 10.68
C LYS A 108 -17.18 18.19 10.03
N ILE A 109 -17.37 18.48 8.75
CA ILE A 109 -16.37 19.19 7.93
C ILE A 109 -15.95 20.53 8.54
N GLU A 110 -16.88 21.27 9.14
CA GLU A 110 -16.61 22.56 9.80
C GLU A 110 -15.64 22.42 10.98
N GLU A 111 -15.77 21.36 11.79
CA GLU A 111 -14.85 21.10 12.93
C GLU A 111 -13.46 20.63 12.47
N TYR A 112 -13.32 20.20 11.20
CA TYR A 112 -12.06 19.73 10.62
C TYR A 112 -11.19 20.84 10.02
N MET A 113 -11.73 22.06 9.88
CA MET A 113 -11.05 23.21 9.26
C MET A 113 -9.82 23.68 10.06
N ASP A 114 -9.12 24.72 9.60
CA ASP A 114 -7.89 25.26 10.18
C ASP A 114 -6.65 24.39 9.97
N MET A 115 -5.66 24.57 10.83
CA MET A 115 -4.31 24.03 10.69
C MET A 115 -4.20 22.60 11.20
N TRP A 116 -3.49 21.78 10.44
CA TRP A 116 -3.02 20.45 10.82
C TRP A 116 -1.53 20.33 10.54
N TYR A 117 -0.78 19.89 11.54
CA TYR A 117 0.62 19.54 11.45
C TYR A 117 0.71 18.06 11.04
N ASP A 118 1.43 17.74 9.97
CA ASP A 118 1.75 16.34 9.67
C ASP A 118 2.92 15.90 10.57
N ILE A 119 2.64 14.95 11.47
CA ILE A 119 3.59 14.47 12.49
C ILE A 119 4.30 13.21 12.01
N GLN A 120 3.56 12.34 11.32
CA GLN A 120 4.06 11.11 10.76
C GLN A 120 3.26 10.80 9.49
N SER A 121 3.94 10.50 8.40
CA SER A 121 3.27 10.11 7.16
C SER A 121 4.02 9.02 6.44
N TYR A 122 3.31 8.30 5.56
CA TYR A 122 3.99 7.44 4.59
C TYR A 122 4.84 8.31 3.66
N PRO A 123 6.02 7.82 3.23
CA PRO A 123 6.86 8.55 2.30
C PRO A 123 6.11 8.81 1.00
N SER A 124 6.28 10.01 0.48
CA SER A 124 5.73 10.43 -0.81
C SER A 124 6.82 11.17 -1.56
N ALA A 125 6.94 10.89 -2.86
CA ALA A 125 7.88 11.59 -3.73
C ALA A 125 7.62 13.11 -3.80
N PHE A 126 6.41 13.56 -3.43
CA PHE A 126 6.00 14.96 -3.44
C PHE A 126 6.11 15.65 -2.06
N GLN A 127 6.50 14.91 -1.02
CA GLN A 127 6.64 15.41 0.35
C GLN A 127 7.99 14.96 0.93
N ASP A 128 9.08 15.40 0.30
CA ASP A 128 10.47 15.14 0.69
C ASP A 128 11.02 16.14 1.72
N GLY A 129 10.35 17.28 1.88
CA GLY A 129 10.69 18.30 2.85
C GLY A 129 10.37 17.98 4.32
N THR A 130 10.62 18.99 5.16
CA THR A 130 10.41 19.03 6.61
C THR A 130 9.31 20.02 6.99
N CYS A 131 8.84 20.01 8.24
CA CYS A 131 7.75 20.85 8.74
C CYS A 131 6.49 20.90 7.83
N PRO A 132 5.97 19.74 7.36
CA PRO A 132 4.77 19.73 6.52
C PRO A 132 3.52 20.15 7.31
N ASN A 133 2.71 21.03 6.72
CA ASN A 133 1.45 21.50 7.29
C ASN A 133 0.35 21.56 6.23
N ALA A 134 -0.89 21.37 6.65
CA ALA A 134 -2.07 21.54 5.83
C ALA A 134 -3.04 22.51 6.52
N ARG A 135 -3.48 23.55 5.80
CA ARG A 135 -4.56 24.44 6.22
C ARG A 135 -5.79 24.18 5.39
N TYR A 136 -6.90 23.91 6.06
CA TYR A 136 -8.21 23.73 5.43
C TYR A 136 -9.10 24.94 5.68
N THR A 137 -9.68 25.49 4.62
CA THR A 137 -10.60 26.65 4.70
C THR A 137 -11.90 26.36 3.97
N LEU A 138 -13.03 26.37 4.68
CA LEU A 138 -14.33 26.14 4.06
C LEU A 138 -14.71 27.34 3.16
N THR A 139 -15.00 27.06 1.90
CA THR A 139 -15.34 28.05 0.87
C THR A 139 -16.66 27.64 0.20
N GLY A 140 -17.78 28.07 0.78
CA GLY A 140 -19.10 27.60 0.36
C GLY A 140 -19.27 26.12 0.67
N ASN A 141 -19.41 25.28 -0.37
CA ASN A 141 -19.61 23.83 -0.24
C ASN A 141 -18.32 23.01 -0.50
N THR A 142 -17.19 23.67 -0.72
CA THR A 142 -15.90 23.02 -0.93
C THR A 142 -14.90 23.49 0.13
N VAL A 143 -13.77 22.80 0.24
CA VAL A 143 -12.69 23.15 1.16
C VAL A 143 -11.46 23.51 0.34
N SER A 144 -10.94 24.73 0.51
CA SER A 144 -9.61 25.07 0.02
C SER A 144 -8.56 24.37 0.88
N VAL A 145 -7.59 23.74 0.23
CA VAL A 145 -6.47 23.02 0.85
C VAL A 145 -5.19 23.79 0.53
N HIS A 146 -4.48 24.26 1.55
CA HIS A 146 -3.19 24.89 1.39
C HIS A 146 -2.14 24.09 2.14
N ASN A 147 -1.27 23.40 1.38
CA ASN A 147 -0.20 22.59 1.94
C ASN A 147 1.13 23.34 1.85
N THR A 148 1.95 23.18 2.88
CA THR A 148 3.29 23.77 2.97
C THR A 148 4.28 22.74 3.46
N HIS A 149 5.55 22.88 3.06
CA HIS A 149 6.69 22.19 3.66
C HIS A 149 7.97 22.96 3.36
N VAL A 150 9.05 22.64 4.06
CA VAL A 150 10.37 23.26 3.90
C VAL A 150 11.32 22.30 3.20
N VAL A 151 11.85 22.71 2.06
CA VAL A 151 12.86 21.98 1.27
C VAL A 151 14.07 22.89 1.14
N ASP A 152 15.25 22.44 1.60
CA ASP A 152 16.49 23.21 1.52
C ASP A 152 16.33 24.68 1.98
N GLN A 153 15.66 24.88 3.13
CA GLN A 153 15.37 26.20 3.72
C GLN A 153 14.52 27.13 2.83
N THR A 154 13.78 26.55 1.89
CA THR A 154 12.80 27.23 1.05
C THR A 154 11.40 26.75 1.41
N LEU A 155 10.45 27.67 1.58
CA LEU A 155 9.04 27.32 1.74
C LEU A 155 8.46 26.92 0.38
N VAL A 156 8.01 25.68 0.28
CA VAL A 156 7.29 25.17 -0.89
C VAL A 156 5.83 25.01 -0.52
N THR A 157 4.94 25.40 -1.43
CA THR A 157 3.50 25.40 -1.19
C THR A 157 2.74 24.79 -2.36
N ILE A 158 1.57 24.22 -2.08
CA ILE A 158 0.62 23.80 -3.11
C ILE A 158 -0.81 24.03 -2.64
N ASP A 159 -1.61 24.61 -3.52
CA ASP A 159 -3.04 24.85 -3.30
C ASP A 159 -3.88 23.78 -4.02
N GLY A 160 -4.98 23.41 -3.39
CA GLY A 160 -5.94 22.45 -3.92
C GLY A 160 -7.35 22.69 -3.41
N VAL A 161 -8.26 21.84 -3.85
CA VAL A 161 -9.67 21.87 -3.45
C VAL A 161 -10.07 20.47 -3.02
N ALA A 162 -10.75 20.38 -1.88
CA ALA A 162 -11.36 19.15 -1.39
C ALA A 162 -12.90 19.25 -1.47
N THR A 163 -13.52 18.15 -1.89
CA THR A 163 -14.99 18.01 -1.95
C THR A 163 -15.41 16.69 -1.30
N PRO A 164 -16.62 16.60 -0.72
CA PRO A 164 -17.16 15.33 -0.26
C PRO A 164 -17.22 14.30 -1.40
N ALA A 165 -16.71 13.10 -1.16
CA ALA A 165 -16.76 11.99 -2.12
C ALA A 165 -18.13 11.27 -2.12
N SER A 166 -18.96 11.52 -1.09
CA SER A 166 -20.28 10.96 -0.89
C SER A 166 -21.18 11.95 -0.14
N ILE A 167 -22.49 11.73 -0.20
CA ILE A 167 -23.51 12.49 0.55
C ILE A 167 -23.98 11.76 1.81
N ASP A 168 -23.41 10.60 2.12
CA ASP A 168 -23.75 9.77 3.30
C ASP A 168 -23.23 10.34 4.63
N GLY A 169 -22.53 11.48 4.59
CA GLY A 169 -21.92 12.08 5.76
C GLY A 169 -20.66 11.35 6.24
N SER A 170 -20.07 10.46 5.45
CA SER A 170 -18.78 9.85 5.77
C SER A 170 -17.61 10.82 5.57
N GLY A 171 -16.52 10.61 6.29
CA GLY A 171 -15.25 11.34 6.17
C GLY A 171 -14.47 11.00 4.90
N LYS A 172 -15.16 10.77 3.77
CA LYS A 172 -14.56 10.50 2.47
C LYS A 172 -14.56 11.79 1.66
N LEU A 173 -13.37 12.27 1.32
CA LEU A 173 -13.18 13.45 0.50
C LEU A 173 -12.43 13.06 -0.79
N LYS A 174 -12.62 13.85 -1.84
CA LYS A 174 -11.74 13.91 -3.00
C LYS A 174 -10.93 15.19 -2.93
N VAL A 175 -9.62 15.10 -3.01
CA VAL A 175 -8.71 16.24 -2.99
C VAL A 175 -8.06 16.36 -4.35
N THR A 176 -8.19 17.53 -4.96
CA THR A 176 -7.65 17.85 -6.27
C THR A 176 -6.56 18.90 -6.13
N PHE A 177 -5.36 18.58 -6.62
CA PHE A 177 -4.25 19.52 -6.75
C PHE A 177 -3.93 19.76 -8.22
N ASN A 178 -3.48 20.96 -8.56
CA ASN A 178 -2.91 21.24 -9.87
C ASN A 178 -1.38 21.08 -9.80
N VAL A 179 -0.87 20.01 -10.40
CA VAL A 179 0.56 19.71 -10.47
C VAL A 179 1.01 19.87 -11.91
N GLN A 180 1.84 20.88 -12.18
CA GLN A 180 2.38 21.15 -13.53
C GLN A 180 1.29 21.26 -14.61
N ASN A 181 0.23 22.05 -14.35
CA ASN A 181 -0.94 22.21 -15.23
C ASN A 181 -1.78 20.94 -15.43
N THR A 182 -1.59 19.92 -14.61
CA THR A 182 -2.40 18.70 -14.62
C THR A 182 -3.17 18.59 -13.32
N GLU A 183 -4.49 18.44 -13.41
CA GLU A 183 -5.33 18.15 -12.24
C GLU A 183 -5.13 16.70 -11.81
N VAL A 184 -4.68 16.53 -10.57
CA VAL A 184 -4.51 15.23 -9.93
C VAL A 184 -5.51 15.15 -8.78
N THR A 185 -6.50 14.28 -8.93
CA THR A 185 -7.52 14.03 -7.90
C THR A 185 -7.21 12.73 -7.18
N THR A 186 -7.16 12.78 -5.85
CA THR A 186 -6.90 11.62 -5.00
C THR A 186 -7.97 11.49 -3.93
N ASP A 187 -8.20 10.27 -3.48
CA ASP A 187 -9.12 10.03 -2.36
C ASP A 187 -8.42 10.39 -1.04
N TYR A 188 -9.15 11.03 -0.13
CA TYR A 188 -8.67 11.45 1.19
C TYR A 188 -9.69 10.99 2.22
N TRP A 189 -9.37 9.91 2.92
CA TRP A 189 -10.30 9.26 3.84
C TRP A 189 -9.86 9.49 5.27
N VAL A 190 -10.70 10.18 6.02
CA VAL A 190 -10.50 10.41 7.45
C VAL A 190 -10.94 9.14 8.18
N LEU A 191 -9.96 8.35 8.60
CA LEU A 191 -10.18 7.07 9.26
C LEU A 191 -10.58 7.25 10.72
N ALA A 192 -9.93 8.19 11.40
CA ALA A 192 -10.22 8.54 12.77
C ALA A 192 -9.89 10.02 13.00
N THR A 193 -10.72 10.73 13.75
CA THR A 193 -10.41 12.07 14.25
C THR A 193 -11.31 12.39 15.43
N ASN A 194 -10.79 13.16 16.38
CA ASN A 194 -11.62 13.84 17.38
C ASN A 194 -11.77 15.35 17.08
N TYR A 195 -11.35 15.79 15.89
CA TYR A 195 -11.34 17.16 15.36
C TYR A 195 -10.41 18.15 16.11
N LYS A 196 -10.11 17.89 17.37
CA LYS A 196 -9.48 18.83 18.31
C LYS A 196 -8.00 18.55 18.59
N SER A 197 -7.53 17.32 18.43
CA SER A 197 -6.13 16.98 18.65
C SER A 197 -5.53 16.20 17.49
N TYR A 198 -6.21 15.18 16.95
CA TYR A 198 -5.61 14.30 15.94
C TYR A 198 -6.54 13.98 14.77
N ALA A 199 -5.94 13.58 13.65
CA ALA A 199 -6.61 12.88 12.57
C ALA A 199 -5.69 11.82 11.95
N LEU A 200 -6.24 10.65 11.65
CA LEU A 200 -5.61 9.62 10.82
C LEU A 200 -6.26 9.65 9.45
N VAL A 201 -5.45 9.78 8.41
CA VAL A 201 -5.91 9.88 7.03
C VAL A 201 -5.28 8.79 6.19
N TYR A 202 -6.04 8.27 5.24
CA TYR A 202 -5.62 7.25 4.28
C TYR A 202 -6.00 7.65 2.85
N SER A 203 -5.13 7.27 1.92
CA SER A 203 -5.37 7.35 0.49
C SER A 203 -4.82 6.10 -0.19
N CYS A 204 -5.51 5.66 -1.24
CA CYS A 204 -5.07 4.52 -2.04
C CYS A 204 -5.38 4.76 -3.51
N THR A 205 -4.44 4.37 -4.37
CA THR A 205 -4.61 4.45 -5.83
C THR A 205 -4.08 3.18 -6.48
N ASN A 206 -4.89 2.53 -7.32
CA ASN A 206 -4.44 1.40 -8.13
C ASN A 206 -3.48 1.91 -9.21
N ILE A 207 -2.29 1.30 -9.28
CA ILE A 207 -1.28 1.61 -10.30
C ILE A 207 -1.55 0.81 -11.58
N ASN A 208 -1.91 -0.46 -11.40
CA ASN A 208 -2.31 -1.41 -12.45
C ASN A 208 -3.14 -2.53 -11.80
N GLU A 209 -3.39 -3.63 -12.51
CA GLU A 209 -4.21 -4.76 -12.03
C GLU A 209 -3.62 -5.50 -10.82
N ASP A 210 -2.32 -5.39 -10.58
CA ASP A 210 -1.59 -6.13 -9.54
C ASP A 210 -1.13 -5.27 -8.37
N TYR A 211 -1.03 -3.95 -8.53
CA TYR A 211 -0.38 -3.07 -7.55
C TYR A 211 -1.20 -1.83 -7.23
N MET A 212 -1.08 -1.40 -5.99
CA MET A 212 -1.64 -0.15 -5.47
C MET A 212 -0.58 0.66 -4.71
N SER A 213 -0.70 1.98 -4.78
CA SER A 213 0.04 2.91 -3.94
C SER A 213 -0.83 3.29 -2.74
N VAL A 214 -0.26 3.25 -1.54
CA VAL A 214 -0.93 3.65 -0.30
C VAL A 214 -0.20 4.85 0.29
N SER A 215 -0.96 5.84 0.72
CA SER A 215 -0.47 6.98 1.51
C SER A 215 -1.28 7.09 2.79
N SER A 216 -0.64 7.54 3.86
CA SER A 216 -1.32 7.79 5.14
C SER A 216 -0.61 8.89 5.90
N TRP A 217 -1.39 9.67 6.66
CA TRP A 217 -0.92 10.80 7.45
C TRP A 217 -1.52 10.74 8.85
N LYS A 218 -0.68 10.92 9.86
CA LYS A 218 -1.06 11.21 11.24
C LYS A 218 -0.90 12.71 11.45
N LEU A 219 -2.03 13.37 11.49
CA LEU A 219 -2.12 14.81 11.63
C LEU A 219 -2.41 15.16 13.09
N SER A 220 -1.87 16.30 13.53
CA SER A 220 -2.15 16.86 14.85
C SER A 220 -2.50 18.34 14.79
N ARG A 221 -3.31 18.81 15.74
CA ARG A 221 -3.53 20.25 16.00
C ARG A 221 -2.36 20.89 16.75
N GLU A 222 -1.50 20.08 17.33
CA GLU A 222 -0.25 20.48 17.99
C GLU A 222 0.95 19.94 17.21
N LYS A 223 2.15 20.42 17.50
CA LYS A 223 3.38 19.96 16.84
C LYS A 223 3.89 18.59 17.30
N PHE A 224 3.02 17.82 17.97
CA PHE A 224 3.25 16.48 18.47
C PHE A 224 1.90 15.75 18.60
N LEU A 225 1.92 14.42 18.72
CA LEU A 225 0.75 13.60 19.07
C LEU A 225 0.78 13.29 20.56
N ARG A 226 -0.38 13.35 21.22
CA ARG A 226 -0.49 12.95 22.62
C ARG A 226 -0.59 11.42 22.72
N PRO A 227 -0.21 10.80 23.85
CA PRO A 227 -0.28 9.34 24.00
C PRO A 227 -1.67 8.76 23.72
N GLU A 228 -2.73 9.46 24.13
CA GLU A 228 -4.12 9.06 23.86
C GLU A 228 -4.48 9.10 22.37
N ASP A 229 -3.93 10.08 21.64
CA ASP A 229 -4.12 10.20 20.18
C ASP A 229 -3.40 9.06 19.46
N GLU A 230 -2.18 8.72 19.88
CA GLU A 230 -1.42 7.61 19.32
C GLU A 230 -2.14 6.26 19.52
N ILE A 231 -2.74 6.04 20.70
CA ILE A 231 -3.53 4.83 20.96
C ILE A 231 -4.72 4.75 19.99
N ALA A 232 -5.50 5.82 19.89
CA ALA A 232 -6.67 5.85 19.01
C ALA A 232 -6.30 5.63 17.53
N ILE A 233 -5.18 6.20 17.08
CA ILE A 233 -4.65 5.98 15.74
C ILE A 233 -4.24 4.52 15.55
N ASN A 234 -3.49 3.95 16.49
CA ASN A 234 -2.98 2.59 16.39
C ASN A 234 -4.11 1.55 16.38
N ASP A 235 -5.18 1.77 17.14
CA ASP A 235 -6.36 0.90 17.15
C ASP A 235 -6.97 0.77 15.75
N VAL A 236 -7.15 1.89 15.04
CA VAL A 236 -7.66 1.90 13.67
C VAL A 236 -6.66 1.31 12.67
N MET A 237 -5.36 1.61 12.82
CA MET A 237 -4.33 1.04 11.94
C MET A 237 -4.28 -0.49 12.01
N ASN A 238 -4.49 -1.08 13.19
CA ASN A 238 -4.47 -2.53 13.38
C ASN A 238 -5.58 -3.27 12.59
N GLU A 239 -6.65 -2.58 12.22
CA GLU A 239 -7.74 -3.14 11.41
C GLU A 239 -7.45 -3.10 9.90
N ILE A 240 -6.48 -2.27 9.48
CA ILE A 240 -6.19 -2.02 8.07
C ILE A 240 -4.81 -2.56 7.75
N LYS A 241 -4.77 -3.73 7.09
CA LYS A 241 -3.54 -4.50 6.79
C LYS A 241 -2.39 -3.70 6.17
N VAL A 242 -2.69 -2.67 5.38
CA VAL A 242 -1.70 -1.84 4.66
C VAL A 242 -1.21 -0.64 5.46
N LEU A 243 -1.76 -0.42 6.66
CA LEU A 243 -1.31 0.58 7.62
C LEU A 243 -0.42 -0.11 8.67
N ASP A 244 0.87 0.20 8.63
CA ASP A 244 1.88 -0.38 9.51
C ASP A 244 2.87 0.72 9.91
N GLN A 245 3.17 0.80 11.20
CA GLN A 245 4.04 1.82 11.77
C GLN A 245 5.40 1.89 11.07
N LYS A 246 5.93 0.78 10.55
CA LYS A 246 7.27 0.73 9.92
C LYS A 246 7.40 1.60 8.67
N TYR A 247 6.29 1.99 8.05
CA TYR A 247 6.29 2.86 6.87
C TYR A 247 6.07 4.34 7.19
N PHE A 248 5.70 4.68 8.43
CA PHE A 248 5.55 6.07 8.84
C PHE A 248 6.92 6.70 9.09
N VAL A 249 7.26 7.72 8.31
CA VAL A 249 8.41 8.59 8.55
C VAL A 249 8.01 9.75 9.47
N ASN A 250 8.87 10.04 10.45
CA ASN A 250 8.68 11.19 11.34
C ASN A 250 8.85 12.49 10.57
N ARG A 251 7.91 13.41 10.74
CA ARG A 251 7.91 14.74 10.15
C ARG A 251 8.22 15.76 11.23
N TYR A 252 9.45 16.26 11.23
CA TYR A 252 9.91 17.17 12.27
C TYR A 252 9.21 18.53 12.19
N GLN A 253 8.64 18.96 13.32
CA GLN A 253 7.92 20.24 13.49
C GLN A 253 8.68 21.26 14.37
N ILE A 254 9.95 20.95 14.68
CA ILE A 254 10.84 21.78 15.51
C ILE A 254 11.29 23.05 14.77
N PRO A 255 11.73 24.11 15.48
CA PRO A 255 12.13 25.37 14.86
C PRO A 255 13.13 25.24 13.71
N GLU A 256 14.15 24.39 13.86
CA GLU A 256 15.20 24.17 12.86
C GLU A 256 14.65 23.51 11.58
N ALA A 257 13.72 22.57 11.73
CA ALA A 257 13.06 21.90 10.62
C ALA A 257 12.03 22.81 9.92
N CYS A 258 11.47 23.78 10.64
CA CYS A 258 10.51 24.75 10.11
C CYS A 258 11.18 26.03 9.58
N PHE A 259 12.50 26.14 9.63
CA PHE A 259 13.22 27.35 9.21
C PHE A 259 13.30 27.44 7.70
N TYR A 260 12.89 28.59 7.15
CA TYR A 260 13.06 28.92 5.74
C TYR A 260 13.40 30.41 5.58
N PHE A 261 14.08 30.75 4.49
CA PHE A 261 14.32 32.13 4.11
C PHE A 261 13.09 32.74 3.42
N PRO A 262 12.77 34.03 3.70
CA PRO A 262 11.69 34.75 3.00
C PRO A 262 11.91 34.89 1.49
#